data_AF-A0A0M0JIS7-F1
#
_entry.id   AF-A0A0M0JIS7-F1
#
_cell.length_a   1.000
_cell.length_b   1.000
_cell.length_c   1.000
_cell.angle_alpha   90.00
_cell.angle_beta   90.00
_cell.angle_gamma   90.00
#
_symmetry.space_group_name_H-M   'P 1'
#
loop_
_entity.id
_entity.type
_entity.pdbx_description
1 polymer ?
#
loop_
_entity_poly.entity_id
_entity_poly.type
_entity_poly.pdbx_seq_one_letter_code
_entity_poly.pdbx_strand_id
1 'polypeptide(L)'
;MREHYQIRVHIIEARGLRGPDGNKGFSVNPRTKIRILAGEGATLVDQSQYTRKADATNSVFWDEVRMFTVDLSRDQFNSGKMEVAVEDVGMFSNTTIGSAFFDLTTVYDRGYHEIFGEWVALMSQAKGAAVQGFVRLSLTVLREGDTPKLHQAHELDDVDPPEGQLSMPMPGLEVEAYQLVVRIIRAEVNPFGIAKPKMQVRVRFGSTEVKSRISPPRYEHNFYDELRMPIYMPTLTDRIRIDILDTGNILGPVQLADASLSFLSLAADPMETGWLNMYGVRKLAPSVLGSIGRTEDESASDTAYCARMLMFATAYQPPPEEHLSVMSLPKLFSKTELDALQPREQVYMLRCDLYDAIGLPAGPFDSFYVVAALGPHEQKSSYCSMNEGVVHFESSSPGKEGYYEQLEDIKLEDIKVSMPTDTDQHFDVFIHVYASTPMGDRRLGYLRYSTAALMRSVDDPDGMFPFDRSLGAPTPRWIYLLPDPVELEHLEMASCMLQFSLVFGLDKEVNTMGRKRRKIPKLRPYTLYANIFAATGLSPANDNGLADPYVRVSLAGVTERTQTIEASLNPM
;
A
#
# COMPACT_ATOMS: atom_id res chain seq x y z
N MET A 1 -1.05 -17.87 -3.01
CA MET A 1 -1.75 -18.27 -4.23
C MET A 1 -0.96 -17.71 -5.41
N ARG A 2 -0.94 -18.38 -6.58
CA ARG A 2 -0.38 -17.78 -7.80
C ARG A 2 -1.53 -17.20 -8.61
N GLU A 3 -1.26 -16.10 -9.28
CA GLU A 3 -2.22 -15.37 -10.10
C GLU A 3 -1.71 -15.35 -11.54
N HIS A 4 -2.66 -15.33 -12.47
CA HIS A 4 -2.38 -15.28 -13.90
C HIS A 4 -2.20 -13.82 -14.34
N TYR A 5 -1.04 -13.53 -14.93
CA TYR A 5 -0.74 -12.22 -15.50
C TYR A 5 -0.50 -12.32 -17.00
N GLN A 6 -1.08 -11.37 -17.74
CA GLN A 6 -0.81 -11.13 -19.15
C GLN A 6 0.01 -9.85 -19.31
N ILE A 7 1.21 -9.97 -19.88
CA ILE A 7 2.11 -8.84 -20.10
C ILE A 7 2.22 -8.60 -21.60
N ARG A 8 1.80 -7.42 -22.07
CA ARG A 8 1.88 -7.00 -23.46
C ARG A 8 2.97 -5.95 -23.61
N VAL A 9 3.85 -6.17 -24.58
CA VAL A 9 4.98 -5.28 -24.88
C VAL A 9 4.95 -4.94 -26.36
N HIS A 10 4.63 -3.68 -26.67
CA HIS A 10 4.67 -3.14 -28.03
C HIS A 10 5.96 -2.37 -28.23
N ILE A 11 6.90 -2.95 -28.98
CA ILE A 11 8.15 -2.28 -29.35
C ILE A 11 7.90 -1.56 -30.68
N ILE A 12 7.89 -0.22 -30.63
CA ILE A 12 7.54 0.61 -31.78
C ILE A 12 8.81 0.88 -32.60
N GLU A 13 9.77 1.57 -32.02
CA GLU A 13 11.02 1.95 -32.70
C GLU A 13 12.18 2.19 -31.74
N ALA A 14 13.41 2.19 -32.23
CA ALA A 14 14.58 2.68 -31.53
C ALA A 14 15.37 3.66 -32.38
N ARG A 15 16.01 4.64 -31.73
CA ARG A 15 16.79 5.70 -32.38
C ARG A 15 18.07 5.99 -31.61
N GLY A 16 19.06 6.52 -32.33
CA GLY A 16 20.33 6.97 -31.74
C GLY A 16 21.16 5.84 -31.12
N LEU A 17 21.01 4.60 -31.60
CA LEU A 17 21.76 3.46 -31.11
C LEU A 17 23.26 3.66 -31.34
N ARG A 18 24.05 3.43 -30.31
CA ARG A 18 25.52 3.49 -30.36
C ARG A 18 26.08 2.08 -30.39
N GLY A 19 27.21 1.88 -31.06
CA GLY A 19 27.91 0.60 -31.00
C GLY A 19 28.33 0.26 -29.56
N PRO A 20 28.62 -1.01 -29.23
CA PRO A 20 28.94 -1.46 -27.86
C PRO A 20 30.04 -0.67 -27.14
N ASP A 21 30.98 -0.08 -27.89
CA ASP A 21 32.09 0.74 -27.37
C ASP A 21 31.81 2.26 -27.38
N GLY A 22 30.57 2.68 -27.60
CA GLY A 22 30.17 4.10 -27.69
C GLY A 22 30.67 4.83 -28.95
N ASN A 23 31.26 4.10 -29.90
CA ASN A 23 31.86 4.67 -31.10
C ASN A 23 30.79 5.18 -32.08
N LYS A 24 30.76 6.51 -32.29
CA LYS A 24 29.87 7.20 -33.23
C LYS A 24 30.37 6.99 -34.66
N GLY A 25 30.03 5.88 -35.31
CA GLY A 25 30.42 5.66 -36.71
C GLY A 25 30.13 4.29 -37.31
N PHE A 26 29.86 3.28 -36.48
CA PHE A 26 29.47 1.94 -36.96
C PHE A 26 27.96 1.76 -36.89
N SER A 27 27.41 1.13 -37.93
CA SER A 27 26.03 0.68 -37.98
C SER A 27 25.90 -0.66 -37.24
N VAL A 28 24.93 -0.78 -36.35
CA VAL A 28 24.65 -2.03 -35.62
C VAL A 28 23.60 -2.88 -36.36
N ASN A 29 23.41 -4.12 -35.91
CA ASN A 29 22.36 -5.02 -36.38
C ASN A 29 21.31 -5.22 -35.26
N PRO A 30 20.43 -4.23 -35.02
CA PRO A 30 19.67 -4.17 -33.79
C PRO A 30 18.54 -5.20 -33.77
N ARG A 31 18.37 -5.84 -32.61
CA ARG A 31 17.20 -6.64 -32.24
C ARG A 31 16.87 -6.39 -30.79
N THR A 32 15.59 -6.27 -30.46
CA THR A 32 15.16 -6.06 -29.08
C THR A 32 14.86 -7.40 -28.43
N LYS A 33 15.53 -7.71 -27.32
CA LYS A 33 15.19 -8.76 -26.38
C LYS A 33 14.27 -8.19 -25.30
N ILE A 34 13.14 -8.86 -25.08
CA ILE A 34 12.21 -8.56 -24.01
C ILE A 34 12.23 -9.75 -23.06
N ARG A 35 12.57 -9.53 -21.79
CA ARG A 35 12.73 -10.59 -20.79
C ARG A 35 11.94 -10.29 -19.54
N ILE A 36 11.08 -11.21 -19.13
CA ILE A 36 10.37 -11.17 -17.84
C ILE A 36 11.14 -12.04 -16.85
N LEU A 37 11.53 -11.44 -15.72
CA LEU A 37 12.28 -12.07 -14.63
C LEU A 37 11.55 -11.86 -13.31
N ALA A 38 11.06 -12.93 -12.68
CA ALA A 38 10.31 -12.84 -11.42
C ALA A 38 10.62 -14.01 -10.47
N GLY A 39 10.82 -13.70 -9.19
CA GLY A 39 11.23 -14.69 -8.17
C GLY A 39 12.72 -15.03 -8.20
N GLU A 40 13.12 -15.97 -7.33
CA GLU A 40 14.51 -16.41 -7.17
C GLU A 40 14.59 -17.94 -7.01
N GLY A 41 15.77 -18.51 -7.30
CA GLY A 41 16.06 -19.93 -7.09
C GLY A 41 15.09 -20.87 -7.82
N ALA A 42 14.50 -21.81 -7.09
CA ALA A 42 13.56 -22.80 -7.64
C ALA A 42 12.22 -22.20 -8.09
N THR A 43 11.94 -20.94 -7.75
CA THR A 43 10.71 -20.24 -8.15
C THR A 43 10.95 -19.25 -9.29
N LEU A 44 12.14 -19.22 -9.88
CA LEU A 44 12.46 -18.25 -10.92
C LEU A 44 11.59 -18.45 -12.17
N VAL A 45 10.88 -17.40 -12.56
CA VAL A 45 10.25 -17.25 -13.88
C VAL A 45 11.18 -16.41 -14.74
N ASP A 46 11.63 -16.97 -15.86
CA ASP A 46 12.54 -16.34 -16.81
C ASP A 46 12.06 -16.62 -18.24
N GLN A 47 11.29 -15.70 -18.81
CA GLN A 47 10.78 -15.81 -20.18
C GLN A 47 11.38 -14.71 -21.04
N SER A 48 11.84 -15.04 -22.25
CA SER A 48 12.37 -14.07 -23.20
C SER A 48 11.72 -14.20 -24.58
N GLN A 49 11.42 -13.08 -25.21
CA GLN A 49 11.01 -12.99 -26.61
C GLN A 49 11.82 -11.90 -27.32
N TYR A 50 11.79 -11.90 -28.65
CA TYR A 50 12.62 -11.02 -29.47
C TYR A 50 11.81 -10.37 -30.59
N THR A 51 12.15 -9.14 -30.95
CA THR A 51 11.70 -8.54 -32.22
C THR A 51 12.48 -9.13 -33.41
N ARG A 52 12.10 -8.75 -34.63
CA ARG A 52 12.94 -9.06 -35.80
C ARG A 52 14.27 -8.30 -35.73
N LYS A 53 15.29 -8.90 -36.33
CA LYS A 53 16.59 -8.25 -36.54
C LYS A 53 16.46 -7.22 -37.68
N ALA A 54 17.05 -6.05 -37.50
CA ALA A 54 17.38 -5.15 -38.59
C ALA A 54 18.88 -5.18 -38.89
N ASP A 55 19.26 -4.83 -40.11
CA ASP A 55 20.63 -4.89 -40.60
C ASP A 55 21.21 -3.48 -40.78
N ALA A 56 22.45 -3.31 -40.32
CA ALA A 56 23.29 -2.13 -40.55
C ALA A 56 22.54 -0.79 -40.36
N THR A 57 21.92 -0.59 -39.20
CA THR A 57 21.22 0.66 -38.87
C THR A 57 21.34 1.03 -37.39
N ASN A 58 21.38 2.35 -37.12
CA ASN A 58 21.35 2.92 -35.78
C ASN A 58 19.97 3.48 -35.41
N SER A 59 18.97 3.27 -36.27
CA SER A 59 17.56 3.58 -36.03
C SER A 59 16.67 2.58 -36.75
N VAL A 60 15.65 2.08 -36.06
CA VAL A 60 14.84 0.95 -36.55
C VAL A 60 13.40 1.12 -36.10
N PHE A 61 12.48 0.88 -37.03
CA PHE A 61 11.04 0.85 -36.78
C PHE A 61 10.57 -0.61 -36.85
N TRP A 62 10.22 -1.19 -35.70
CA TRP A 62 9.77 -2.57 -35.59
C TRP A 62 8.26 -2.68 -35.78
N ASP A 63 7.52 -1.92 -34.96
CA ASP A 63 6.07 -1.99 -34.77
C ASP A 63 5.58 -3.41 -34.45
N GLU A 64 6.15 -3.99 -33.39
CA GLU A 64 5.93 -5.40 -33.04
C GLU A 64 5.40 -5.56 -31.60
N VAL A 65 4.35 -6.35 -31.46
CA VAL A 65 3.78 -6.73 -30.16
C VAL A 65 4.31 -8.10 -29.73
N ARG A 66 4.69 -8.23 -28.46
CA ARG A 66 5.01 -9.48 -27.78
C ARG A 66 4.10 -9.65 -26.57
N MET A 67 3.63 -10.87 -26.36
CA MET A 67 2.72 -11.20 -25.27
C MET A 67 3.34 -12.32 -24.43
N PHE A 68 3.33 -12.14 -23.12
CA PHE A 68 3.75 -13.12 -22.14
C PHE A 68 2.56 -13.48 -21.25
N THR A 69 2.49 -14.76 -20.88
CA THR A 69 1.56 -15.26 -19.87
C THR A 69 2.39 -15.91 -18.78
N VAL A 70 2.28 -15.40 -17.57
CA VAL A 70 3.09 -15.83 -16.42
C VAL A 70 2.22 -16.02 -15.18
N ASP A 71 2.51 -17.08 -14.43
CA ASP A 71 1.84 -17.39 -13.17
C ASP A 71 2.76 -16.98 -12.03
N LEU A 72 2.42 -15.89 -11.36
CA LEU A 72 3.26 -15.29 -10.33
C LEU A 72 2.55 -15.35 -8.98
N SER A 73 3.27 -15.72 -7.93
CA SER A 73 2.85 -15.36 -6.58
C SER A 73 2.97 -13.85 -6.39
N ARG A 74 2.29 -13.31 -5.39
CA ARG A 74 2.40 -11.89 -5.03
C ARG A 74 3.84 -11.44 -4.81
N ASP A 75 4.66 -12.22 -4.11
CA ASP A 75 6.07 -11.88 -3.90
C ASP A 75 6.86 -11.89 -5.22
N GLN A 76 6.55 -12.82 -6.13
CA GLN A 76 7.18 -12.87 -7.46
C GLN A 76 6.74 -11.68 -8.32
N PHE A 77 5.47 -11.28 -8.28
CA PHE A 77 4.96 -10.10 -8.99
C PHE A 77 5.58 -8.81 -8.42
N ASN A 78 5.58 -8.67 -7.10
CA ASN A 78 6.14 -7.52 -6.38
C ASN A 78 7.63 -7.30 -6.62
N SER A 79 8.37 -8.38 -6.85
CA SER A 79 9.81 -8.36 -7.18
C SER A 79 10.09 -8.53 -8.68
N GLY A 80 9.04 -8.69 -9.49
CA GLY A 80 9.13 -9.01 -10.91
C GLY A 80 9.58 -7.82 -11.74
N LYS A 81 10.48 -8.09 -12.68
CA LYS A 81 11.11 -7.10 -13.56
C LYS A 81 10.97 -7.52 -15.01
N MET A 82 10.85 -6.54 -15.87
CA MET A 82 10.94 -6.68 -17.30
C MET A 82 12.16 -5.93 -17.80
N GLU A 83 13.03 -6.62 -18.55
CA GLU A 83 14.15 -6.03 -19.27
C GLU A 83 13.77 -5.86 -20.74
N VAL A 84 13.98 -4.65 -21.27
CA VAL A 84 13.95 -4.35 -22.70
C VAL A 84 15.39 -3.99 -23.10
N ALA A 85 16.08 -4.94 -23.73
CA ALA A 85 17.47 -4.80 -24.14
C ALA A 85 17.58 -4.76 -25.66
N VAL A 86 18.28 -3.77 -26.21
CA VAL A 86 18.63 -3.78 -27.64
C VAL A 86 19.99 -4.43 -27.79
N GLU A 87 20.05 -5.49 -28.57
CA GLU A 87 21.26 -6.27 -28.87
C GLU A 87 21.75 -5.94 -30.29
N ASP A 88 23.07 -5.83 -30.46
CA ASP A 88 23.73 -5.94 -31.75
C ASP A 88 23.94 -7.42 -32.08
N VAL A 89 23.23 -7.91 -33.09
CA VAL A 89 23.29 -9.32 -33.51
C VAL A 89 24.50 -9.53 -34.42
N GLY A 90 25.58 -10.06 -33.84
CA GLY A 90 26.80 -10.43 -34.54
C GLY A 90 26.78 -11.84 -35.13
N MET A 91 27.82 -12.20 -35.89
CA MET A 91 27.96 -13.55 -36.46
C MET A 91 28.27 -14.63 -35.42
N PHE A 92 28.97 -14.28 -34.34
CA PHE A 92 29.47 -15.24 -33.34
C PHE A 92 28.83 -15.05 -31.96
N SER A 93 28.53 -13.81 -31.59
CA SER A 93 27.84 -13.47 -30.34
C SER A 93 26.99 -12.21 -30.53
N ASN A 94 25.92 -12.12 -29.74
CA ASN A 94 25.15 -10.89 -29.62
C ASN A 94 25.76 -10.05 -28.51
N THR A 95 25.77 -8.73 -28.68
CA THR A 95 26.28 -7.80 -27.67
C THR A 95 25.17 -6.83 -27.29
N THR A 96 24.87 -6.69 -26.00
CA THR A 96 23.88 -5.71 -25.53
C THR A 96 24.40 -4.30 -25.80
N ILE A 97 23.66 -3.52 -26.60
CA ILE A 97 23.90 -2.10 -26.82
C ILE A 97 23.49 -1.32 -25.56
N GLY A 98 22.28 -1.58 -25.08
CA GLY A 98 21.79 -1.03 -23.82
C GLY A 98 20.47 -1.66 -23.40
N SER A 99 20.13 -1.51 -22.13
CA SER A 99 18.90 -2.03 -21.54
C SER A 99 18.12 -0.95 -20.82
N ALA A 100 16.80 -1.09 -20.82
CA ALA A 100 15.87 -0.45 -19.92
C ALA A 100 15.19 -1.53 -19.07
N PHE A 101 14.88 -1.20 -17.82
CA PHE A 101 14.24 -2.12 -16.89
C PHE A 101 12.98 -1.49 -16.31
N PHE A 102 11.95 -2.32 -16.13
CA PHE A 102 10.64 -1.91 -15.65
C PHE A 102 10.20 -2.87 -14.55
N ASP A 103 9.71 -2.35 -13.43
CA ASP A 103 9.03 -3.20 -12.45
C ASP A 103 7.62 -3.48 -12.92
N LEU A 104 7.17 -4.73 -12.80
CA LEU A 104 5.81 -5.10 -13.17
C LEU A 104 4.77 -4.29 -12.38
N THR A 105 5.01 -4.13 -11.08
CA THR A 105 4.16 -3.30 -10.20
C THR A 105 4.12 -1.84 -10.61
N THR A 106 5.22 -1.25 -11.08
CA THR A 106 5.21 0.17 -11.50
C THR A 106 4.34 0.37 -12.73
N VAL A 107 4.40 -0.56 -13.70
CA VAL A 107 3.52 -0.51 -14.87
C VAL A 107 2.07 -0.75 -14.48
N TYR A 108 1.84 -1.73 -13.61
CA TYR A 108 0.52 -2.08 -13.10
C TYR A 108 -0.14 -0.95 -12.30
N ASP A 109 0.62 -0.25 -11.45
CA ASP A 109 0.10 0.84 -10.61
C ASP A 109 -0.26 2.11 -11.42
N ARG A 110 0.11 2.18 -12.71
CA ARG A 110 -0.29 3.29 -13.58
C ARG A 110 -1.76 3.16 -14.00
N GLY A 111 -2.34 4.29 -14.41
CA GLY A 111 -3.70 4.30 -14.96
C GLY A 111 -3.83 3.32 -16.12
N TYR A 112 -4.87 2.49 -16.09
CA TYR A 112 -5.11 1.40 -17.06
C TYR A 112 -4.01 0.33 -17.11
N HIS A 113 -3.16 0.25 -16.09
CA HIS A 113 -2.05 -0.70 -15.98
C HIS A 113 -1.06 -0.62 -17.17
N GLU A 114 -0.86 0.59 -17.69
CA GLU A 114 -0.16 0.82 -18.96
C GLU A 114 0.85 1.99 -18.94
N ILE A 115 1.92 1.79 -19.72
CA ILE A 115 2.78 2.83 -20.27
C ILE A 115 2.50 2.86 -21.78
N PHE A 116 2.15 4.02 -22.35
CA PHE A 116 1.69 4.09 -23.75
C PHE A 116 2.56 5.02 -24.59
N GLY A 117 3.26 4.46 -25.58
CA GLY A 117 3.97 5.20 -26.62
C GLY A 117 5.16 6.03 -26.14
N GLU A 118 5.68 5.77 -24.94
CA GLU A 118 6.72 6.56 -24.29
C GLU A 118 8.13 6.23 -24.83
N TRP A 119 8.99 7.25 -24.88
CA TRP A 119 10.41 7.10 -25.17
C TRP A 119 11.19 6.81 -23.89
N VAL A 120 12.00 5.75 -23.91
CA VAL A 120 12.81 5.29 -22.78
C VAL A 120 14.28 5.23 -23.19
N ALA A 121 15.15 5.73 -22.31
CA ALA A 121 16.61 5.67 -22.51
C ALA A 121 17.14 4.25 -22.30
N LEU A 122 18.03 3.80 -23.20
CA LEU A 122 18.75 2.54 -23.09
C LEU A 122 20.09 2.80 -22.42
N MET A 123 20.31 2.18 -21.26
CA MET A 123 21.52 2.39 -20.47
C MET A 123 22.57 1.31 -20.75
N SER A 124 23.84 1.69 -20.82
CA SER A 124 24.96 0.74 -20.94
C SER A 124 25.03 -0.19 -19.74
N GLN A 125 25.33 -1.47 -19.98
CA GLN A 125 25.64 -2.45 -18.94
C GLN A 125 27.12 -2.41 -18.50
N ALA A 126 27.96 -1.60 -19.15
CA ALA A 126 29.36 -1.42 -18.80
C ALA A 126 29.55 -0.46 -17.61
N LYS A 127 30.77 -0.40 -17.06
CA LYS A 127 31.09 0.53 -15.95
C LYS A 127 30.93 1.99 -16.40
N GLY A 128 30.09 2.75 -15.68
CA GLY A 128 29.73 4.12 -16.01
C GLY A 128 28.45 4.15 -16.83
N ALA A 129 27.31 4.34 -16.17
CA ALA A 129 26.01 4.33 -16.82
C ALA A 129 25.93 5.47 -17.85
N ALA A 130 25.83 5.11 -19.13
CA ALA A 130 25.75 6.04 -20.24
C ALA A 130 24.60 5.65 -21.15
N VAL A 131 23.91 6.64 -21.71
CA VAL A 131 22.83 6.42 -22.68
C VAL A 131 23.43 5.93 -24.00
N GLN A 132 22.95 4.76 -24.44
CA GLN A 132 23.37 4.06 -25.66
C GLN A 132 22.33 4.13 -26.78
N GLY A 133 21.19 4.78 -26.53
CA GLY A 133 20.12 5.01 -27.49
C GLY A 133 18.79 5.15 -26.78
N PHE A 134 17.70 5.19 -27.54
CA PHE A 134 16.34 5.28 -27.01
C PHE A 134 15.44 4.28 -27.71
N VAL A 135 14.45 3.76 -26.99
CA VAL A 135 13.39 2.90 -27.51
C VAL A 135 12.03 3.53 -27.20
N ARG A 136 11.14 3.57 -28.19
CA ARG A 136 9.73 3.95 -28.02
C ARG A 136 8.90 2.67 -27.87
N LEU A 137 8.09 2.60 -26.81
CA LEU A 137 7.35 1.39 -26.49
C LEU A 137 6.04 1.64 -25.72
N SER A 138 5.16 0.66 -25.75
CA SER A 138 4.01 0.57 -24.83
C SER A 138 4.09 -0.74 -24.04
N LEU A 139 3.80 -0.68 -22.73
CA LEU A 139 3.83 -1.81 -21.81
C LEU A 139 2.49 -1.90 -21.09
N THR A 140 1.83 -3.05 -21.13
CA THR A 140 0.60 -3.30 -20.37
C THR A 140 0.82 -4.53 -19.49
N VAL A 141 0.46 -4.44 -18.21
CA VAL A 141 0.48 -5.58 -17.28
C VAL A 141 -0.94 -5.79 -16.79
N LEU A 142 -1.56 -6.92 -17.08
CA LEU A 142 -2.95 -7.20 -16.70
C LEU A 142 -2.98 -8.44 -15.82
N ARG A 143 -3.77 -8.39 -14.76
CA ARG A 143 -4.20 -9.52 -13.95
C ARG A 143 -5.51 -10.07 -14.51
N GLU A 144 -5.81 -11.33 -14.21
CA GLU A 144 -7.13 -11.92 -14.49
C GLU A 144 -8.26 -11.06 -13.92
N GLY A 145 -9.17 -10.60 -14.79
CA GLY A 145 -10.27 -9.69 -14.47
C GLY A 145 -10.05 -8.25 -14.93
N ASP A 146 -8.81 -7.83 -15.22
CA ASP A 146 -8.52 -6.49 -15.70
C ASP A 146 -8.99 -6.28 -17.14
N THR A 147 -9.38 -5.04 -17.44
CA THR A 147 -9.78 -4.65 -18.80
C THR A 147 -8.71 -3.72 -19.40
N PRO A 148 -8.09 -4.10 -20.55
CA PRO A 148 -7.13 -3.24 -21.20
C PRO A 148 -7.81 -2.00 -21.77
N LYS A 149 -7.10 -0.87 -21.77
CA LYS A 149 -7.54 0.32 -22.50
C LYS A 149 -7.56 0.04 -23.99
N LEU A 150 -8.68 0.38 -24.64
CA LEU A 150 -8.80 0.35 -26.09
C LEU A 150 -8.25 1.67 -26.65
N HIS A 151 -7.09 1.59 -27.27
CA HIS A 151 -6.49 2.72 -27.99
C HIS A 151 -6.95 2.75 -29.44
N GLN A 152 -7.25 3.94 -29.93
CA GLN A 152 -7.41 4.17 -31.37
C GLN A 152 -6.04 4.36 -32.02
N ALA A 153 -5.87 3.93 -33.28
CA ALA A 153 -4.57 3.94 -33.97
C ALA A 153 -3.92 5.34 -34.03
N HIS A 154 -4.73 6.40 -34.13
CA HIS A 154 -4.24 7.78 -34.18
C HIS A 154 -3.69 8.27 -32.83
N GLU A 155 -4.01 7.63 -31.70
CA GLU A 155 -3.52 8.06 -30.40
C GLU A 155 -1.99 7.94 -30.30
N LEU A 156 -1.36 7.00 -31.02
CA LEU A 156 0.12 6.91 -31.09
C LEU A 156 0.74 8.01 -31.95
N ASP A 157 -0.01 8.55 -32.91
CA ASP A 157 0.41 9.65 -33.78
C ASP A 157 0.24 11.00 -33.04
N ASP A 158 -0.77 11.12 -32.17
CA ASP A 158 -1.05 12.28 -31.33
C ASP A 158 -0.17 12.37 -30.07
N VAL A 159 0.58 11.31 -29.71
CA VAL A 159 1.71 11.44 -28.78
C VAL A 159 2.85 12.13 -29.52
N ASP A 160 2.66 13.43 -29.76
CA ASP A 160 3.64 14.30 -30.39
C ASP A 160 4.95 14.23 -29.59
N PRO A 161 6.12 14.03 -30.23
CA PRO A 161 7.35 14.50 -29.62
C PRO A 161 7.16 16.01 -29.37
N PRO A 162 7.61 16.57 -28.22
CA PRO A 162 7.43 18.00 -27.94
C PRO A 162 7.80 18.82 -29.18
N GLU A 163 6.85 19.65 -29.64
CA GLU A 163 6.89 20.31 -30.95
C GLU A 163 8.30 20.85 -31.27
N GLY A 164 8.94 20.29 -32.29
CA GLY A 164 10.28 20.71 -32.74
C GLY A 164 11.30 19.61 -33.11
N GLN A 165 10.94 18.32 -32.99
CA GLN A 165 11.92 17.22 -33.03
C GLN A 165 11.89 16.28 -34.24
N LEU A 166 11.30 16.69 -35.38
CA LEU A 166 11.27 15.86 -36.59
C LEU A 166 12.58 15.86 -37.40
N SER A 167 13.64 16.52 -36.93
CA SER A 167 14.97 16.46 -37.54
C SER A 167 16.07 16.82 -36.55
N MET A 168 16.27 16.05 -35.48
CA MET A 168 17.53 16.04 -34.70
C MET A 168 17.62 14.76 -33.85
N PRO A 169 18.82 14.16 -33.71
CA PRO A 169 19.01 12.90 -32.99
C PRO A 169 19.02 13.15 -31.47
N MET A 170 17.88 13.42 -30.81
CA MET A 170 17.76 13.74 -29.37
C MET A 170 19.09 14.15 -28.69
N PRO A 171 19.80 15.23 -29.11
CA PRO A 171 21.03 15.62 -28.46
C PRO A 171 20.63 16.50 -27.27
N GLY A 172 20.96 16.08 -26.06
CA GLY A 172 20.88 16.96 -24.88
C GLY A 172 19.92 16.55 -23.77
N LEU A 173 19.41 15.31 -23.72
CA LEU A 173 18.89 14.80 -22.45
C LEU A 173 20.09 14.60 -21.51
N GLU A 174 20.42 15.63 -20.75
CA GLU A 174 21.41 15.56 -19.70
C GLU A 174 20.90 14.55 -18.66
N VAL A 175 21.58 13.41 -18.58
CA VAL A 175 21.29 12.44 -17.54
C VAL A 175 21.84 13.00 -16.25
N GLU A 176 20.94 13.48 -15.40
CA GLU A 176 21.29 13.83 -14.04
C GLU A 176 21.43 12.55 -13.22
N ALA A 177 22.59 12.38 -12.61
CA ALA A 177 22.79 11.31 -11.66
C ALA A 177 22.47 11.83 -10.25
N TYR A 178 21.74 11.02 -9.50
CA TYR A 178 21.47 11.22 -8.07
C TYR A 178 22.00 10.02 -7.31
N GLN A 179 22.45 10.26 -6.09
CA GLN A 179 22.78 9.23 -5.13
C GLN A 179 21.67 9.19 -4.07
N LEU A 180 20.81 8.16 -4.15
CA LEU A 180 19.88 7.87 -3.06
C LEU A 180 20.67 7.27 -1.90
N VAL A 181 20.43 7.77 -0.70
CA VAL A 181 20.99 7.28 0.55
C VAL A 181 19.87 7.05 1.55
N VAL A 182 19.76 5.82 2.03
CA VAL A 182 18.84 5.42 3.10
C VAL A 182 19.65 4.87 4.25
N ARG A 183 19.56 5.50 5.43
CA ARG A 183 20.20 5.03 6.66
C ARG A 183 19.16 4.36 7.53
N ILE A 184 19.32 3.06 7.74
CA ILE A 184 18.45 2.25 8.59
C ILE A 184 19.07 2.22 9.98
N ILE A 185 18.44 2.87 10.95
CA ILE A 185 18.96 2.93 12.33
C ILE A 185 18.37 1.78 13.14
N ARG A 186 17.04 1.69 13.18
CA ARG A 186 16.29 0.70 13.96
C ARG A 186 15.02 0.31 13.24
N ALA A 187 14.62 -0.95 13.35
CA ALA A 187 13.31 -1.42 12.93
C ALA A 187 12.61 -2.18 14.06
N GLU A 188 11.30 -2.02 14.13
CA GLU A 188 10.41 -2.68 15.07
C GLU A 188 9.22 -3.28 14.32
N VAL A 189 8.97 -4.56 14.51
CA VAL A 189 7.86 -5.27 13.86
C VAL A 189 6.86 -5.68 14.92
N ASN A 190 5.58 -5.46 14.65
CA ASN A 190 4.49 -5.92 15.48
C ASN A 190 4.46 -7.46 15.48
N PRO A 191 4.55 -8.14 16.63
CA PRO A 191 4.65 -9.58 16.67
C PRO A 191 3.48 -10.34 16.05
N PHE A 192 2.24 -9.82 16.05
CA PHE A 192 1.02 -10.47 15.50
C PHE A 192 0.92 -12.01 15.67
N GLY A 193 1.48 -12.58 16.73
CA GLY A 193 1.55 -14.04 16.93
C GLY A 193 2.50 -14.80 15.98
N ILE A 194 3.30 -14.12 15.15
CA ILE A 194 4.39 -14.72 14.37
C ILE A 194 5.60 -15.02 15.26
N ALA A 195 6.45 -15.96 14.83
CA ALA A 195 7.74 -16.19 15.49
C ALA A 195 8.68 -14.99 15.29
N LYS A 196 9.73 -14.89 16.11
CA LYS A 196 10.73 -13.83 15.99
C LYS A 196 11.39 -13.86 14.59
N PRO A 197 11.21 -12.81 13.75
CA PRO A 197 11.72 -12.82 12.39
C PRO A 197 13.23 -12.59 12.33
N LYS A 198 13.87 -13.11 11.28
CA LYS A 198 15.21 -12.68 10.85
C LYS A 198 15.04 -11.55 9.85
N MET A 199 15.08 -10.32 10.33
CA MET A 199 14.69 -9.16 9.55
C MET A 199 15.78 -8.76 8.55
N GLN A 200 15.36 -8.42 7.34
CA GLN A 200 16.17 -7.74 6.33
C GLN A 200 15.38 -6.60 5.72
N VAL A 201 15.96 -5.41 5.66
CA VAL A 201 15.37 -4.26 4.99
C VAL A 201 15.81 -4.24 3.54
N ARG A 202 14.87 -4.03 2.63
CA ARG A 202 15.11 -3.91 1.19
C ARG A 202 14.60 -2.56 0.70
N VAL A 203 15.48 -1.78 0.08
CA VAL A 203 15.12 -0.52 -0.59
C VAL A 203 15.15 -0.76 -2.09
N ARG A 204 14.11 -0.30 -2.79
CA ARG A 204 13.93 -0.45 -4.24
C ARG A 204 13.57 0.87 -4.89
N PHE A 205 14.15 1.12 -6.05
CA PHE A 205 13.77 2.20 -6.94
C PHE A 205 13.81 1.69 -8.37
N GLY A 206 12.63 1.57 -8.99
CA GLY A 206 12.50 0.78 -10.20
C GLY A 206 13.10 -0.62 -10.00
N SER A 207 13.80 -1.10 -11.02
CA SER A 207 14.45 -2.41 -11.03
C SER A 207 15.66 -2.54 -10.11
N THR A 208 16.17 -1.44 -9.55
CA THR A 208 17.35 -1.45 -8.69
C THR A 208 16.94 -1.73 -7.26
N GLU A 209 17.64 -2.68 -6.62
CA GLU A 209 17.44 -2.98 -5.21
C GLU A 209 18.75 -3.01 -4.43
N VAL A 210 18.65 -2.69 -3.15
CA VAL A 210 19.74 -2.82 -2.17
C VAL A 210 19.15 -3.35 -0.88
N LYS A 211 19.84 -4.31 -0.27
CA LYS A 211 19.39 -5.02 0.94
C LYS A 211 20.36 -4.76 2.08
N SER A 212 19.82 -4.62 3.28
CA SER A 212 20.58 -4.52 4.53
C SER A 212 21.21 -5.86 4.93
N ARG A 213 21.98 -5.85 6.02
CA ARG A 213 22.34 -7.08 6.72
C ARG A 213 21.09 -7.75 7.28
N ILE A 214 21.20 -9.04 7.60
CA ILE A 214 20.13 -9.83 8.21
C ILE A 214 20.27 -9.76 9.74
N SER A 215 19.18 -9.48 10.45
CA SER A 215 19.15 -9.46 11.90
C SER A 215 19.18 -10.87 12.51
N PRO A 216 19.64 -11.03 13.76
CA PRO A 216 19.25 -12.18 14.57
C PRO A 216 17.72 -12.22 14.80
N PRO A 217 17.13 -13.38 15.17
CA PRO A 217 15.69 -13.52 15.41
C PRO A 217 15.18 -12.61 16.55
N ARG A 218 14.51 -11.49 16.23
CA ARG A 218 13.98 -10.50 17.19
C ARG A 218 12.84 -9.68 16.56
N TYR A 219 11.99 -9.07 17.38
CA TYR A 219 10.95 -8.11 16.92
C TYR A 219 11.48 -6.68 16.81
N GLU A 220 12.66 -6.42 17.37
CA GLU A 220 13.34 -5.12 17.36
C GLU A 220 14.81 -5.36 17.03
N HIS A 221 15.34 -4.57 16.11
CA HIS A 221 16.77 -4.61 15.79
C HIS A 221 17.31 -3.26 15.35
N ASN A 222 18.52 -2.95 15.81
CA ASN A 222 19.28 -1.82 15.30
C ASN A 222 20.23 -2.30 14.20
N PHE A 223 20.03 -1.81 12.97
CA PHE A 223 20.80 -2.24 11.79
C PHE A 223 22.06 -1.40 11.60
N TYR A 224 21.91 -0.08 11.59
CA TYR A 224 22.97 0.88 11.24
C TYR A 224 23.51 0.70 9.83
N ASP A 225 22.69 0.23 8.91
CA ASP A 225 23.09 0.06 7.51
C ASP A 225 22.82 1.35 6.74
N GLU A 226 23.82 1.83 6.01
CA GLU A 226 23.66 2.87 4.99
C GLU A 226 23.55 2.19 3.63
N LEU A 227 22.37 2.28 3.04
CA LEU A 227 22.08 1.74 1.73
C LEU A 227 22.15 2.88 0.72
N ARG A 228 22.94 2.67 -0.33
CA ARG A 228 23.18 3.65 -1.38
C ARG A 228 22.82 3.04 -2.72
N MET A 229 22.11 3.78 -3.56
CA MET A 229 21.89 3.41 -4.96
C MET A 229 21.91 4.64 -5.89
N PRO A 230 22.52 4.52 -7.07
CA PRO A 230 22.43 5.58 -8.07
C PRO A 230 21.09 5.56 -8.78
N ILE A 231 20.57 6.76 -9.03
CA ILE A 231 19.35 7.01 -9.78
C ILE A 231 19.71 7.95 -10.93
N TYR A 232 19.28 7.61 -12.14
CA TYR A 232 19.56 8.39 -13.34
C TYR A 232 18.25 8.96 -13.87
N MET A 233 18.16 10.28 -13.97
CA MET A 233 16.99 10.96 -14.48
C MET A 233 17.09 11.17 -16.01
N PRO A 234 15.95 11.14 -16.73
CA PRO A 234 14.59 10.93 -16.22
C PRO A 234 14.29 9.46 -15.87
N THR A 235 13.38 9.24 -14.92
CA THR A 235 12.90 7.92 -14.47
C THR A 235 11.41 7.75 -14.76
N LEU A 236 10.95 6.50 -14.91
CA LEU A 236 9.54 6.18 -15.12
C LEU A 236 8.73 6.05 -13.83
N THR A 237 9.42 6.11 -12.69
CA THR A 237 8.85 6.03 -11.34
C THR A 237 9.45 7.10 -10.46
N ASP A 238 8.61 7.61 -9.56
CA ASP A 238 9.01 8.45 -8.43
C ASP A 238 9.05 7.66 -7.11
N ARG A 239 8.67 6.38 -7.14
CA ARG A 239 8.40 5.61 -5.93
C ARG A 239 9.63 4.85 -5.45
N ILE A 240 10.14 5.22 -4.28
CA ILE A 240 11.11 4.43 -3.51
C ILE A 240 10.31 3.50 -2.61
N ARG A 241 10.40 2.18 -2.83
CA ARG A 241 9.79 1.19 -1.94
C ARG A 241 10.78 0.73 -0.88
N ILE A 242 10.28 0.56 0.35
CA ILE A 242 11.04 0.08 1.49
C ILE A 242 10.26 -1.08 2.09
N ASP A 243 10.85 -2.27 2.05
CA ASP A 243 10.24 -3.50 2.58
C ASP A 243 11.03 -3.99 3.81
N ILE A 244 10.34 -4.48 4.84
CA ILE A 244 10.91 -5.30 5.91
C ILE A 244 10.53 -6.76 5.63
N LEU A 245 11.52 -7.63 5.49
CA LEU A 245 11.35 -9.04 5.15
C LEU A 245 11.77 -9.94 6.32
N ASP A 246 11.06 -11.04 6.54
CA ASP A 246 11.54 -12.18 7.33
C ASP A 246 12.24 -13.19 6.43
N THR A 247 13.56 -13.30 6.55
CA THR A 247 14.37 -14.26 5.80
C THR A 247 14.51 -15.62 6.52
N GLY A 248 13.76 -15.83 7.61
CA GLY A 248 13.78 -17.07 8.39
C GLY A 248 13.02 -18.24 7.76
N ASN A 249 12.15 -17.97 6.79
CA ASN A 249 11.31 -18.98 6.15
C ASN A 249 12.08 -19.79 5.08
N ILE A 250 11.91 -21.11 5.12
CA ILE A 250 12.57 -22.07 4.22
C ILE A 250 12.13 -21.88 2.76
N LEU A 251 10.88 -21.45 2.53
CA LEU A 251 10.32 -21.25 1.19
C LEU A 251 10.75 -19.94 0.54
N GLY A 252 11.48 -19.09 1.26
CA GLY A 252 11.94 -17.79 0.81
C GLY A 252 11.51 -16.66 1.75
N PRO A 253 12.03 -15.43 1.55
CA PRO A 253 11.69 -14.30 2.39
C PRO A 253 10.19 -13.96 2.34
N VAL A 254 9.61 -13.62 3.50
CA VAL A 254 8.22 -13.18 3.61
C VAL A 254 8.19 -11.69 3.94
N GLN A 255 7.40 -10.91 3.21
CA GLN A 255 7.23 -9.49 3.51
C GLN A 255 6.42 -9.31 4.81
N LEU A 256 7.00 -8.59 5.78
CA LEU A 256 6.38 -8.27 7.07
C LEU A 256 5.65 -6.92 7.02
N ALA A 257 6.25 -5.94 6.36
CA ALA A 257 5.73 -4.59 6.23
C ALA A 257 6.38 -3.89 5.04
N ASP A 258 5.71 -2.89 4.48
CA ASP A 258 6.27 -1.99 3.49
C ASP A 258 5.82 -0.54 3.69
N ALA A 259 6.60 0.37 3.10
CA ALA A 259 6.27 1.77 2.95
C ALA A 259 6.85 2.29 1.64
N SER A 260 6.39 3.48 1.22
CA SER A 260 6.87 4.15 0.01
C SER A 260 7.19 5.61 0.29
N LEU A 261 8.27 6.08 -0.32
CA LEU A 261 8.68 7.48 -0.33
C LEU A 261 8.72 8.00 -1.77
N SER A 262 8.55 9.31 -1.95
CA SER A 262 8.77 9.98 -3.23
C SER A 262 10.25 10.35 -3.38
N PHE A 263 10.85 9.96 -4.50
CA PHE A 263 12.22 10.32 -4.84
C PHE A 263 12.37 11.82 -5.08
N LEU A 264 11.46 12.41 -5.84
CA LEU A 264 11.45 13.84 -6.15
C LEU A 264 11.31 14.67 -4.87
N SER A 265 10.43 14.27 -3.95
CA SER A 265 10.33 14.91 -2.63
C SER A 265 11.63 14.80 -1.85
N LEU A 266 12.26 13.62 -1.82
CA LEU A 266 13.54 13.41 -1.10
C LEU A 266 14.74 14.11 -1.75
N ALA A 267 14.68 14.35 -3.06
CA ALA A 267 15.69 15.11 -3.80
C ALA A 267 15.56 16.62 -3.54
N ALA A 268 14.33 17.09 -3.31
CA ALA A 268 14.05 18.48 -2.95
C ALA A 268 14.31 18.77 -1.47
N ASP A 269 13.87 17.87 -0.58
CA ASP A 269 13.96 18.03 0.87
C ASP A 269 14.35 16.69 1.54
N PRO A 270 15.56 16.60 2.13
CA PRO A 270 16.00 15.42 2.86
C PRO A 270 15.06 15.10 4.02
N MET A 271 14.69 13.82 4.16
CA MET A 271 14.01 13.34 5.35
C MET A 271 15.00 13.27 6.52
N GLU A 272 14.80 14.12 7.53
CA GLU A 272 15.54 14.05 8.79
C GLU A 272 15.34 12.71 9.51
N THR A 273 16.19 12.43 10.50
CA THR A 273 16.07 11.19 11.28
C THR A 273 14.73 11.14 12.02
N GLY A 274 13.87 10.19 11.65
CA GLY A 274 12.56 10.02 12.24
C GLY A 274 11.97 8.64 12.04
N TRP A 275 10.88 8.34 12.76
CA TRP A 275 10.13 7.10 12.60
C TRP A 275 9.25 7.14 11.36
N LEU A 276 9.42 6.16 10.48
CA LEU A 276 8.51 5.82 9.41
C LEU A 276 7.60 4.66 9.86
N ASN A 277 6.31 4.93 10.03
CA ASN A 277 5.32 3.91 10.39
C ASN A 277 4.82 3.15 9.15
N MET A 278 4.64 1.84 9.28
CA MET A 278 4.23 0.94 8.21
C MET A 278 2.94 0.22 8.59
N TYR A 279 1.97 0.24 7.69
CA TYR A 279 0.64 -0.32 7.90
C TYR A 279 0.35 -1.40 6.85
N GLY A 280 -0.66 -2.22 7.12
CA GLY A 280 -1.08 -3.26 6.21
C GLY A 280 -2.34 -3.96 6.69
N VAL A 281 -2.60 -5.15 6.15
CA VAL A 281 -3.80 -5.93 6.47
C VAL A 281 -3.59 -6.75 7.73
N ARG A 282 -4.54 -6.66 8.67
CA ARG A 282 -4.55 -7.52 9.87
C ARG A 282 -4.87 -8.96 9.46
N LYS A 283 -3.88 -9.85 9.51
CA LYS A 283 -4.09 -11.30 9.34
C LYS A 283 -4.39 -11.90 10.71
N LEU A 284 -5.67 -12.08 11.05
CA LEU A 284 -6.03 -12.86 12.25
C LEU A 284 -5.54 -14.31 12.07
N ALA A 285 -5.09 -14.92 13.17
CA ALA A 285 -4.62 -16.31 13.15
C ALA A 285 -5.68 -17.21 12.51
N PRO A 286 -5.30 -18.19 11.65
CA PRO A 286 -6.27 -19.03 10.98
C PRO A 286 -7.07 -19.82 12.03
N SER A 287 -8.39 -19.66 12.05
CA SER A 287 -9.28 -20.71 12.54
C SER A 287 -8.96 -21.98 11.74
N VAL A 288 -8.77 -23.10 12.44
CA VAL A 288 -8.30 -24.42 11.92
C VAL A 288 -9.15 -24.98 10.76
N LEU A 289 -10.24 -24.32 10.36
CA LEU A 289 -11.17 -24.76 9.33
C LEU A 289 -11.31 -23.84 8.10
N GLY A 290 -10.48 -22.79 7.94
CA GLY A 290 -10.71 -21.73 6.94
C GLY A 290 -9.66 -21.53 5.84
N SER A 291 -8.59 -22.32 5.80
CA SER A 291 -7.47 -22.11 4.85
C SER A 291 -7.69 -22.76 3.48
N ILE A 292 -8.87 -22.56 2.88
CA ILE A 292 -9.13 -22.90 1.47
C ILE A 292 -9.61 -21.64 0.75
N GLY A 293 -8.74 -21.11 -0.11
CA GLY A 293 -9.11 -20.28 -1.26
C GLY A 293 -9.89 -19.00 -0.97
N ARG A 294 -9.20 -17.92 -0.59
CA ARG A 294 -9.67 -16.56 -0.88
C ARG A 294 -8.53 -15.77 -1.52
N THR A 295 -8.81 -15.27 -2.72
CA THR A 295 -7.95 -14.40 -3.53
C THR A 295 -7.81 -13.06 -2.82
N GLU A 296 -6.58 -12.71 -2.43
CA GLU A 296 -6.25 -11.43 -1.80
C GLU A 296 -6.33 -10.35 -2.89
N ASP A 297 -7.39 -9.54 -2.86
CA ASP A 297 -7.59 -8.38 -3.71
C ASP A 297 -6.61 -7.25 -3.30
N GLU A 298 -5.98 -6.59 -4.27
CA GLU A 298 -4.92 -5.60 -4.03
C GLU A 298 -5.43 -4.20 -3.62
N SER A 299 -6.73 -4.03 -3.42
CA SER A 299 -7.29 -2.88 -2.68
C SER A 299 -7.14 -3.01 -1.16
N ALA A 300 -6.20 -3.85 -0.70
CA ALA A 300 -6.03 -4.23 0.69
C ALA A 300 -5.69 -3.00 1.55
N SER A 301 -6.72 -2.39 2.12
CA SER A 301 -6.58 -1.17 2.91
C SER A 301 -5.67 -1.41 4.10
N ASP A 302 -4.79 -0.47 4.37
CA ASP A 302 -4.02 -0.36 5.61
C ASP A 302 -4.97 -0.36 6.82
N THR A 303 -5.17 -1.54 7.41
CA THR A 303 -6.14 -1.76 8.49
C THR A 303 -5.49 -2.07 9.82
N ALA A 304 -4.16 -2.18 9.90
CA ALA A 304 -3.45 -2.35 11.16
C ALA A 304 -1.99 -1.90 11.05
N TYR A 305 -1.40 -1.59 12.21
CA TYR A 305 0.03 -1.29 12.35
C TYR A 305 0.88 -2.56 12.23
N CYS A 306 1.82 -2.57 11.28
CA CYS A 306 2.70 -3.72 11.01
C CYS A 306 4.10 -3.54 11.57
N ALA A 307 4.71 -2.38 11.36
CA ALA A 307 6.08 -2.11 11.77
C ALA A 307 6.37 -0.61 11.80
N ARG A 308 7.53 -0.24 12.31
CA ARG A 308 8.12 1.08 12.10
C ARG A 308 9.63 1.00 11.92
N MET A 309 10.20 2.01 11.29
CA MET A 309 11.64 2.10 11.06
C MET A 309 12.16 3.50 11.36
N LEU A 310 13.12 3.61 12.27
CA LEU A 310 13.86 4.83 12.53
C LEU A 310 14.91 4.97 11.43
N MET A 311 14.79 6.00 10.62
CA MET A 311 15.59 6.15 9.41
C MET A 311 15.85 7.60 9.06
N PHE A 312 16.86 7.80 8.21
CA PHE A 312 17.13 9.03 7.48
C PHE A 312 17.17 8.69 5.99
N ALA A 313 16.66 9.57 5.13
CA ALA A 313 16.71 9.38 3.68
C ALA A 313 16.98 10.70 2.93
N THR A 314 17.76 10.64 1.87
CA THR A 314 18.02 11.77 0.98
C THR A 314 18.41 11.29 -0.40
N ALA A 315 18.09 12.08 -1.42
CA ALA A 315 18.71 11.97 -2.73
C ALA A 315 19.45 13.27 -3.04
N TYR A 316 20.68 13.19 -3.53
CA TYR A 316 21.45 14.38 -3.90
C TYR A 316 22.22 14.13 -5.19
N GLN A 317 22.52 15.22 -5.92
CA GLN A 317 23.42 15.14 -7.06
C GLN A 317 24.86 15.00 -6.54
N PRO A 318 25.53 13.88 -6.84
CA PRO A 318 26.88 13.61 -6.35
C PRO A 318 27.90 14.47 -7.11
N PRO A 319 29.02 14.86 -6.48
CA PRO A 319 30.10 15.56 -7.17
C PRO A 319 30.76 14.64 -8.21
N PRO A 320 31.41 15.19 -9.27
CA PRO A 320 31.94 14.41 -10.40
C PRO A 320 32.91 13.29 -10.01
N GLU A 321 33.65 13.46 -8.93
CA GLU A 321 34.63 12.50 -8.38
C GLU A 321 34.02 11.34 -7.58
N GLU A 322 32.74 11.39 -7.20
CA GLU A 322 32.11 10.32 -6.40
C GLU A 322 31.72 9.12 -7.27
N HIS A 323 32.25 7.94 -6.93
CA HIS A 323 31.91 6.71 -7.62
C HIS A 323 30.53 6.19 -7.21
N LEU A 324 29.60 6.27 -8.15
CA LEU A 324 28.25 5.78 -7.99
C LEU A 324 28.16 4.26 -8.06
N SER A 325 27.62 3.67 -7.00
CA SER A 325 27.40 2.23 -6.92
C SER A 325 26.25 1.88 -6.00
N VAL A 326 25.63 0.72 -6.28
CA VAL A 326 24.70 0.09 -5.34
C VAL A 326 25.53 -0.56 -4.25
N MET A 327 25.36 -0.10 -3.01
CA MET A 327 26.17 -0.58 -1.88
C MET A 327 25.39 -0.59 -0.57
N SER A 328 25.66 -1.59 0.25
CA SER A 328 25.22 -1.68 1.65
C SER A 328 26.44 -1.52 2.55
N LEU A 329 26.50 -0.43 3.30
CA LEU A 329 27.60 -0.08 4.17
C LEU A 329 27.20 -0.26 5.64
N PRO A 330 27.83 -1.20 6.37
CA PRO A 330 27.62 -1.27 7.81
C PRO A 330 28.26 -0.06 8.48
N LYS A 331 27.50 0.68 9.28
CA LYS A 331 28.04 1.72 10.17
C LYS A 331 28.17 1.19 11.59
N LEU A 332 29.25 1.62 12.24
CA LEU A 332 29.48 1.42 13.67
C LEU A 332 29.18 2.74 14.35
N PHE A 333 28.16 2.76 15.20
CA PHE A 333 27.89 3.87 16.10
C PHE A 333 28.22 3.47 17.52
N SER A 334 28.74 4.42 18.29
CA SER A 334 28.74 4.34 19.75
C SER A 334 27.31 4.41 20.28
N LYS A 335 27.09 3.94 21.51
CA LYS A 335 25.79 4.06 22.18
C LYS A 335 25.33 5.51 22.29
N THR A 336 26.25 6.44 22.56
CA THR A 336 25.94 7.87 22.70
C THR A 336 25.47 8.49 21.38
N GLU A 337 26.08 8.12 20.25
CA GLU A 337 25.63 8.57 18.93
C GLU A 337 24.24 8.00 18.61
N LEU A 338 23.97 6.76 18.99
CA LEU A 338 22.65 6.17 18.82
C LEU A 338 21.57 6.87 19.66
N ASP A 339 21.87 7.12 20.93
CA ASP A 339 20.94 7.80 21.84
C ASP A 339 20.64 9.22 21.32
N ALA A 340 21.61 9.88 20.67
CA ALA A 340 21.42 11.19 20.04
C ALA A 340 20.57 11.16 18.75
N LEU A 341 20.41 10.00 18.11
CA LEU A 341 19.55 9.82 16.94
C LEU A 341 18.09 9.51 17.30
N GLN A 342 17.80 9.18 18.56
CA GLN A 342 16.43 8.94 19.00
C GLN A 342 15.68 10.28 19.03
N PRO A 343 14.49 10.35 18.42
CA PRO A 343 13.67 11.55 18.51
C PRO A 343 13.30 11.80 19.97
N ARG A 344 13.12 13.07 20.33
CA ARG A 344 12.66 13.43 21.66
C ARG A 344 11.24 12.90 21.85
N GLU A 345 11.00 12.14 22.92
CA GLU A 345 9.69 11.55 23.20
C GLU A 345 8.94 12.25 24.34
N GLN A 346 7.62 12.11 24.31
CA GLN A 346 6.69 12.46 25.39
C GLN A 346 5.66 11.33 25.56
N VAL A 347 5.01 11.28 26.72
CA VAL A 347 3.96 10.30 26.99
C VAL A 347 2.62 10.86 26.51
N TYR A 348 2.00 10.14 25.58
CA TYR A 348 0.66 10.40 25.08
C TYR A 348 -0.32 9.36 25.60
N MET A 349 -1.59 9.74 25.65
CA MET A 349 -2.68 8.89 26.05
C MET A 349 -3.75 8.86 24.96
N LEU A 350 -4.19 7.65 24.59
CA LEU A 350 -5.44 7.41 23.89
C LEU A 350 -6.50 6.96 24.90
N ARG A 351 -7.63 7.65 24.91
CA ARG A 351 -8.83 7.27 25.65
C ARG A 351 -9.97 7.00 24.68
N CYS A 352 -10.62 5.85 24.85
CA CYS A 352 -11.78 5.45 24.06
C CYS A 352 -12.91 5.00 25.00
N ASP A 353 -14.08 5.65 24.88
CA ASP A 353 -15.29 5.29 25.61
C ASP A 353 -16.33 4.76 24.62
N LEU A 354 -16.87 3.57 24.88
CA LEU A 354 -17.81 2.87 24.01
C LEU A 354 -19.23 3.03 24.53
N TYR A 355 -20.21 3.19 23.63
CA TYR A 355 -21.62 3.32 23.99
C TYR A 355 -22.45 2.23 23.30
N ASP A 356 -22.89 2.46 22.05
CA ASP A 356 -23.76 1.53 21.33
C ASP A 356 -23.17 1.18 19.96
N ALA A 357 -23.58 0.05 19.39
CA ALA A 357 -23.45 -0.20 17.96
C ALA A 357 -24.78 -0.67 17.37
N ILE A 358 -25.01 -0.33 16.10
CA ILE A 358 -26.21 -0.71 15.34
C ILE A 358 -25.84 -1.22 13.96
N GLY A 359 -26.71 -2.07 13.43
CA GLY A 359 -26.55 -2.66 12.10
C GLY A 359 -25.43 -3.65 11.94
N LEU A 360 -24.93 -4.19 13.05
CA LEU A 360 -24.02 -5.32 13.02
C LEU A 360 -24.78 -6.59 12.55
N PRO A 361 -24.20 -7.41 11.66
CA PRO A 361 -24.79 -8.69 11.30
C PRO A 361 -24.75 -9.62 12.53
N ALA A 362 -25.91 -10.16 12.91
CA ALA A 362 -26.04 -10.97 14.13
C ALA A 362 -26.59 -12.38 13.83
N GLY A 363 -25.79 -13.38 14.14
CA GLY A 363 -26.23 -14.75 14.39
C GLY A 363 -26.76 -14.93 15.81
N PRO A 364 -27.51 -16.03 16.08
CA PRO A 364 -28.16 -16.27 17.37
C PRO A 364 -27.20 -16.50 18.55
N PHE A 365 -25.90 -16.69 18.29
CA PHE A 365 -24.87 -16.94 19.30
C PHE A 365 -23.72 -15.93 19.24
N ASP A 366 -23.88 -14.86 18.48
CA ASP A 366 -22.81 -13.91 18.27
C ASP A 366 -22.70 -12.97 19.46
N SER A 367 -21.46 -12.72 19.87
CA SER A 367 -21.13 -11.66 20.81
C SER A 367 -20.17 -10.69 20.17
N PHE A 368 -20.25 -9.42 20.53
CA PHE A 368 -19.55 -8.35 19.86
C PHE A 368 -18.56 -7.69 20.79
N TYR A 369 -17.41 -7.30 20.26
CA TYR A 369 -16.41 -6.57 21.02
C TYR A 369 -15.66 -5.59 20.14
N VAL A 370 -15.04 -4.60 20.77
CA VAL A 370 -14.26 -3.55 20.11
C VAL A 370 -12.80 -3.64 20.56
N VAL A 371 -11.88 -3.39 19.64
CA VAL A 371 -10.45 -3.24 19.93
C VAL A 371 -10.01 -1.86 19.52
N ALA A 372 -9.49 -1.07 20.46
CA ALA A 372 -8.78 0.17 20.17
C ALA A 372 -7.28 -0.11 20.11
N ALA A 373 -6.61 0.36 19.07
CA ALA A 373 -5.19 0.16 18.86
C ALA A 373 -4.48 1.48 18.59
N LEU A 374 -3.28 1.64 19.17
CA LEU A 374 -2.34 2.72 18.93
C LEU A 374 -0.95 2.10 18.74
N GLY A 375 -0.51 1.98 17.48
CA GLY A 375 0.70 1.24 17.14
C GLY A 375 0.62 -0.23 17.58
N PRO A 376 1.62 -0.76 18.31
CA PRO A 376 1.59 -2.15 18.81
C PRO A 376 0.75 -2.34 20.08
N HIS A 377 0.15 -1.28 20.62
CA HIS A 377 -0.63 -1.33 21.85
C HIS A 377 -2.12 -1.45 21.53
N GLU A 378 -2.77 -2.47 22.06
CA GLU A 378 -4.20 -2.72 21.85
C GLU A 378 -4.92 -2.87 23.18
N GLN A 379 -6.17 -2.41 23.23
CA GLN A 379 -7.10 -2.68 24.32
C GLN A 379 -8.41 -3.20 23.78
N LYS A 380 -8.90 -4.27 24.40
CA LYS A 380 -10.09 -5.01 24.00
C LYS A 380 -11.22 -4.79 25.00
N SER A 381 -12.43 -4.54 24.50
CA SER A 381 -13.63 -4.44 25.31
C SER A 381 -14.09 -5.81 25.81
N SER A 382 -14.96 -5.82 26.82
CA SER A 382 -15.77 -6.99 27.12
C SER A 382 -16.64 -7.37 25.92
N TYR A 383 -17.06 -8.64 25.90
CA TYR A 383 -18.02 -9.15 24.93
C TYR A 383 -19.44 -8.71 25.32
N CYS A 384 -20.21 -8.22 24.34
CA CYS A 384 -21.58 -7.75 24.51
C CYS A 384 -22.51 -8.46 23.53
N SER A 385 -23.72 -8.82 23.96
CA SER A 385 -24.74 -9.41 23.09
C SER A 385 -25.63 -8.35 22.47
N MET A 386 -26.24 -8.67 21.33
CA MET A 386 -27.23 -7.81 20.69
C MET A 386 -28.60 -7.95 21.37
N ASN A 387 -29.28 -6.82 21.56
CA ASN A 387 -30.65 -6.74 22.04
C ASN A 387 -31.44 -5.79 21.13
N GLU A 388 -32.56 -6.25 20.57
CA GLU A 388 -33.43 -5.46 19.67
C GLU A 388 -32.68 -4.72 18.54
N GLY A 389 -31.64 -5.36 17.96
CA GLY A 389 -30.85 -4.78 16.86
C GLY A 389 -29.75 -3.81 17.31
N VAL A 390 -29.56 -3.63 18.62
CA VAL A 390 -28.53 -2.75 19.20
C VAL A 390 -27.58 -3.57 20.08
N VAL A 391 -26.28 -3.30 19.98
CA VAL A 391 -25.30 -3.79 20.95
C VAL A 391 -24.98 -2.67 21.91
N HIS A 392 -25.34 -2.85 23.17
CA HIS A 392 -25.01 -1.92 24.25
C HIS A 392 -23.69 -2.34 24.89
N PHE A 393 -22.66 -1.50 24.77
CA PHE A 393 -21.36 -1.69 25.40
C PHE A 393 -21.43 -1.16 26.84
N GLU A 394 -22.06 -1.93 27.72
CA GLU A 394 -22.29 -1.55 29.12
C GLU A 394 -21.69 -2.58 30.09
N SER A 395 -21.30 -2.11 31.28
CA SER A 395 -20.84 -2.92 32.41
C SER A 395 -21.71 -2.63 33.64
N SER A 396 -21.99 -3.67 34.42
CA SER A 396 -22.71 -3.56 35.69
C SER A 396 -21.77 -3.12 36.81
N SER A 397 -21.92 -1.89 37.29
CA SER A 397 -21.20 -1.41 38.48
C SER A 397 -21.92 -1.87 39.76
N PRO A 398 -21.21 -2.37 40.78
CA PRO A 398 -21.81 -2.61 42.09
C PRO A 398 -22.32 -1.30 42.69
N GLY A 399 -23.61 -1.24 43.04
CA GLY A 399 -24.13 -0.15 43.86
C GLY A 399 -23.48 -0.15 45.25
N LYS A 400 -23.45 1.02 45.90
CA LYS A 400 -23.28 1.07 47.35
C LYS A 400 -24.47 0.28 47.93
N GLU A 401 -24.21 -0.82 48.65
CA GLU A 401 -25.20 -1.78 49.20
C GLU A 401 -25.52 -3.03 48.35
N GLY A 402 -24.68 -3.40 47.38
CA GLY A 402 -24.69 -4.79 46.85
C GLY A 402 -25.86 -5.14 45.91
N TYR A 403 -26.63 -4.15 45.47
CA TYR A 403 -27.55 -4.25 44.34
C TYR A 403 -26.91 -3.64 43.08
N TYR A 404 -27.10 -4.27 41.92
CA TYR A 404 -26.72 -3.70 40.62
C TYR A 404 -27.74 -2.61 40.26
N GLU A 405 -27.36 -1.34 40.37
CA GLU A 405 -28.32 -0.24 40.18
C GLU A 405 -28.01 0.66 38.98
N GLN A 406 -26.82 0.59 38.36
CA GLN A 406 -26.45 1.47 37.25
C GLN A 406 -25.62 0.73 36.19
N LEU A 407 -26.10 0.74 34.96
CA LEU A 407 -25.30 0.41 33.77
C LEU A 407 -24.33 1.56 33.54
N GLU A 408 -23.02 1.27 33.53
CA GLU A 408 -21.99 2.21 33.11
C GLU A 408 -21.48 1.82 31.73
N ASP A 409 -21.22 2.81 30.88
CA ASP A 409 -20.58 2.63 29.57
C ASP A 409 -19.24 1.87 29.71
N ILE A 410 -18.90 0.97 28.78
CA ILE A 410 -17.62 0.25 28.79
C ILE A 410 -16.49 1.24 28.51
N LYS A 411 -15.64 1.36 29.53
CA LYS A 411 -14.41 2.12 29.49
C LYS A 411 -13.30 1.17 29.06
N LEU A 412 -12.78 1.36 27.85
CA LEU A 412 -11.50 0.75 27.51
C LEU A 412 -10.43 1.36 28.43
N GLU A 413 -9.47 0.53 28.84
CA GLU A 413 -8.30 1.01 29.59
C GLU A 413 -7.53 2.03 28.74
N ASP A 414 -7.06 3.09 29.38
CA ASP A 414 -6.31 4.15 28.69
C ASP A 414 -4.97 3.60 28.18
N ILE A 415 -4.71 3.79 26.88
CA ILE A 415 -3.46 3.35 26.26
C ILE A 415 -2.45 4.49 26.38
N LYS A 416 -1.39 4.27 27.16
CA LYS A 416 -0.28 5.24 27.33
C LYS A 416 0.95 4.80 26.55
N VAL A 417 1.46 5.68 25.69
CA VAL A 417 2.59 5.36 24.80
C VAL A 417 3.59 6.51 24.80
N SER A 418 4.89 6.18 24.88
CA SER A 418 5.97 7.13 24.62
C SER A 418 6.15 7.26 23.11
N MET A 419 5.99 8.47 22.59
CA MET A 419 6.11 8.76 21.15
C MET A 419 6.84 10.08 20.93
N PRO A 420 7.39 10.30 19.72
CA PRO A 420 8.06 11.55 19.37
C PRO A 420 7.23 12.81 19.66
N THR A 421 7.90 13.93 19.90
CA THR A 421 7.24 15.24 19.99
C THR A 421 6.72 15.72 18.64
N ASP A 422 7.37 15.28 17.57
CA ASP A 422 6.92 15.47 16.21
C ASP A 422 5.72 14.54 15.92
N THR A 423 4.58 15.13 15.59
CA THR A 423 3.31 14.43 15.38
C THR A 423 3.27 13.63 14.09
N ASP A 424 4.12 13.95 13.11
CA ASP A 424 4.15 13.24 11.82
C ASP A 424 4.73 11.82 11.97
N GLN A 425 5.43 11.57 13.07
CA GLN A 425 6.01 10.28 13.44
C GLN A 425 5.09 9.43 14.34
N HIS A 426 3.90 9.94 14.69
CA HIS A 426 2.96 9.24 15.56
C HIS A 426 2.28 8.07 14.83
N PHE A 427 1.88 7.07 15.61
CA PHE A 427 1.03 6.02 15.10
C PHE A 427 -0.38 6.52 14.80
N ASP A 428 -1.00 6.01 13.75
CA ASP A 428 -2.45 6.05 13.62
C ASP A 428 -3.16 5.22 14.69
N VAL A 429 -4.38 5.67 15.00
CA VAL A 429 -5.33 4.98 15.87
C VAL A 429 -6.27 4.15 15.02
N PHE A 430 -6.46 2.89 15.42
CA PHE A 430 -7.46 2.02 14.84
C PHE A 430 -8.54 1.66 15.86
N ILE A 431 -9.80 1.63 15.40
CA ILE A 431 -10.92 1.05 16.15
C ILE A 431 -11.46 -0.10 15.31
N HIS A 432 -11.41 -1.32 15.83
CA HIS A 432 -11.92 -2.52 15.17
C HIS A 432 -13.15 -3.03 15.89
N VAL A 433 -14.16 -3.45 15.14
CA VAL A 433 -15.35 -4.09 15.69
C VAL A 433 -15.35 -5.54 15.25
N TYR A 434 -15.63 -6.46 16.17
CA TYR A 434 -15.62 -7.90 15.93
C TYR A 434 -16.95 -8.54 16.34
N ALA A 435 -17.32 -9.60 15.62
CA ALA A 435 -18.24 -10.63 16.07
C ALA A 435 -17.42 -11.86 16.48
N SER A 436 -17.65 -12.36 17.69
CA SER A 436 -17.18 -13.65 18.16
C SER A 436 -18.27 -14.67 17.93
N THR A 437 -17.96 -15.65 17.10
CA THR A 437 -18.88 -16.72 16.69
C THR A 437 -18.31 -18.08 17.11
N PRO A 438 -19.11 -19.15 17.12
CA PRO A 438 -18.61 -20.51 17.33
C PRO A 438 -17.53 -20.95 16.33
N MET A 439 -17.44 -20.31 15.16
CA MET A 439 -16.44 -20.60 14.13
C MET A 439 -15.16 -19.77 14.27
N GLY A 440 -15.14 -18.81 15.19
CA GLY A 440 -14.03 -17.89 15.42
C GLY A 440 -14.46 -16.43 15.43
N ASP A 441 -13.50 -15.58 15.76
CA ASP A 441 -13.68 -14.14 15.75
C ASP A 441 -13.56 -13.60 14.32
N ARG A 442 -14.52 -12.76 13.95
CA ARG A 442 -14.68 -12.15 12.64
C ARG A 442 -14.68 -10.64 12.76
N ARG A 443 -13.85 -9.92 11.99
CA ARG A 443 -13.84 -8.45 12.03
C ARG A 443 -14.97 -7.91 11.17
N LEU A 444 -15.85 -7.12 11.78
CA LEU A 444 -17.02 -6.52 11.15
C LEU A 444 -16.75 -5.14 10.52
N GLY A 445 -15.58 -4.59 10.75
CA GLY A 445 -15.23 -3.29 10.21
C GLY A 445 -14.24 -2.57 11.09
N TYR A 446 -13.78 -1.44 10.60
CA TYR A 446 -12.77 -0.66 11.27
C TYR A 446 -12.90 0.84 11.03
N LEU A 447 -12.18 1.63 11.83
CA LEU A 447 -11.96 3.05 11.65
C LEU A 447 -10.45 3.29 11.81
N ARG A 448 -9.91 4.25 11.06
CA ARG A 448 -8.51 4.68 11.13
C ARG A 448 -8.45 6.20 11.25
N TYR A 449 -7.68 6.69 12.21
CA TYR A 449 -7.48 8.12 12.44
C TYR A 449 -6.02 8.44 12.66
N SER A 450 -5.51 9.51 12.03
CA SER A 450 -4.22 10.05 12.45
C SER A 450 -4.37 10.74 13.80
N THR A 451 -3.37 10.59 14.67
CA THR A 451 -3.35 11.26 15.98
C THR A 451 -3.35 12.77 15.84
N ALA A 452 -2.67 13.32 14.82
CA ALA A 452 -2.68 14.74 14.51
C ALA A 452 -4.08 15.28 14.20
N ALA A 453 -4.96 14.48 13.56
CA ALA A 453 -6.36 14.87 13.36
C ALA A 453 -7.14 14.84 14.68
N LEU A 454 -6.92 13.82 15.52
CA LEU A 454 -7.57 13.70 16.83
C LEU A 454 -7.18 14.84 17.78
N MET A 455 -5.91 15.21 17.85
CA MET A 455 -5.45 16.33 18.68
C MET A 455 -6.11 17.64 18.26
N ARG A 456 -6.18 17.91 16.95
CA ARG A 456 -6.87 19.10 16.42
C ARG A 456 -8.36 19.11 16.70
N SER A 457 -9.00 17.94 16.74
CA SER A 457 -10.45 17.82 16.96
C SER A 457 -10.92 18.25 18.36
N VAL A 458 -10.04 18.26 19.36
CA VAL A 458 -10.39 18.64 20.74
C VAL A 458 -10.76 20.12 20.83
N ASP A 459 -10.04 20.97 20.10
CA ASP A 459 -10.26 22.43 20.10
C ASP A 459 -11.24 22.92 19.03
N ASP A 460 -11.62 22.03 18.11
CA ASP A 460 -12.57 22.32 17.02
C ASP A 460 -14.02 21.98 17.43
N PRO A 461 -14.92 22.98 17.55
CA PRO A 461 -16.33 22.74 17.86
C PRO A 461 -17.05 21.87 16.83
N ASP A 462 -16.58 21.90 15.59
CA ASP A 462 -17.11 21.10 14.47
C ASP A 462 -16.23 19.88 14.16
N GLY A 463 -15.24 19.64 15.02
CA GLY A 463 -14.32 18.51 14.93
C GLY A 463 -15.01 17.16 15.09
N MET A 464 -14.29 16.09 14.77
CA MET A 464 -14.83 14.73 14.76
C MET A 464 -15.33 14.25 16.12
N PHE A 465 -14.63 14.61 17.21
CA PHE A 465 -15.06 14.38 18.60
C PHE A 465 -15.01 15.68 19.39
N PRO A 466 -16.01 16.57 19.24
CA PRO A 466 -15.92 17.90 19.82
C PRO A 466 -16.00 17.85 21.34
N PHE A 467 -15.23 18.72 21.99
CA PHE A 467 -15.10 18.76 23.43
C PHE A 467 -16.22 19.60 24.08
N ASP A 468 -17.02 18.98 24.95
CA ASP A 468 -18.08 19.65 25.71
C ASP A 468 -17.48 20.35 26.92
N ARG A 469 -17.19 21.65 26.78
CA ARG A 469 -16.59 22.47 27.86
C ARG A 469 -17.44 22.53 29.12
N SER A 470 -18.76 22.35 29.02
CA SER A 470 -19.65 22.37 30.19
C SER A 470 -19.50 21.11 31.06
N LEU A 471 -19.08 20.01 30.44
CA LEU A 471 -18.90 18.70 31.08
C LEU A 471 -17.43 18.30 31.24
N GLY A 472 -16.52 19.05 30.61
CA GLY A 472 -15.08 18.76 30.60
C GLY A 472 -14.76 17.43 29.92
N ALA A 473 -15.54 17.01 28.92
CA ALA A 473 -15.44 15.68 28.31
C ALA A 473 -15.71 15.71 26.79
N PRO A 474 -15.12 14.79 26.00
CA PRO A 474 -15.47 14.63 24.60
C PRO A 474 -16.94 14.22 24.42
N THR A 475 -17.55 14.62 23.31
CA THR A 475 -18.92 14.19 22.96
C THR A 475 -18.89 12.91 22.13
N PRO A 476 -19.71 11.90 22.47
CA PRO A 476 -19.80 10.69 21.67
C PRO A 476 -20.52 10.94 20.34
N ARG A 477 -20.03 10.29 19.28
CA ARG A 477 -20.57 10.39 17.93
C ARG A 477 -20.89 9.02 17.37
N TRP A 478 -21.92 8.96 16.54
CA TRP A 478 -22.20 7.82 15.68
C TRP A 478 -21.36 7.93 14.42
N ILE A 479 -20.55 6.91 14.15
CA ILE A 479 -19.66 6.86 12.99
C ILE A 479 -19.87 5.55 12.24
N TYR A 480 -19.96 5.64 10.92
CA TYR A 480 -20.04 4.47 10.03
C TYR A 480 -18.70 3.75 9.98
N LEU A 481 -18.73 2.43 10.15
CA LEU A 481 -17.55 1.59 10.03
C LEU A 481 -17.15 1.45 8.56
N LEU A 482 -15.84 1.44 8.31
CA LEU A 482 -15.31 0.98 7.03
C LEU A 482 -15.42 -0.55 6.96
N PRO A 483 -15.86 -1.11 5.83
CA PRO A 483 -15.93 -2.56 5.66
C PRO A 483 -14.52 -3.17 5.74
N ASP A 484 -14.43 -4.43 6.16
CA ASP A 484 -13.16 -5.15 6.11
C ASP A 484 -12.80 -5.47 4.65
N PRO A 485 -11.64 -5.01 4.11
CA PRO A 485 -11.23 -5.31 2.74
C PRO A 485 -11.04 -6.82 2.47
N VAL A 486 -10.89 -7.64 3.51
CA VAL A 486 -10.70 -9.10 3.37
C VAL A 486 -12.03 -9.85 3.35
N GLU A 487 -13.12 -9.24 3.81
CA GLU A 487 -14.46 -9.83 3.89
C GLU A 487 -15.45 -9.09 2.98
N LEU A 488 -15.09 -8.93 1.70
CA LEU A 488 -15.89 -8.23 0.68
C LEU A 488 -17.20 -8.95 0.29
N GLU A 489 -17.43 -10.18 0.76
CA GLU A 489 -18.64 -10.95 0.43
C GLU A 489 -19.94 -10.36 1.00
N HIS A 490 -19.88 -9.36 1.88
CA HIS A 490 -21.06 -8.81 2.55
C HIS A 490 -21.14 -7.28 2.46
N LEU A 491 -21.68 -6.77 1.35
CA LEU A 491 -22.19 -5.39 1.19
C LEU A 491 -23.13 -4.92 2.34
N GLU A 492 -23.60 -5.83 3.19
CA GLU A 492 -24.38 -5.56 4.41
C GLU A 492 -23.63 -4.68 5.43
N MET A 493 -22.30 -4.74 5.42
CA MET A 493 -21.45 -4.06 6.41
C MET A 493 -21.36 -2.54 6.21
N ALA A 494 -21.76 -2.02 5.04
CA ALA A 494 -21.74 -0.58 4.72
C ALA A 494 -22.70 0.28 5.59
N SER A 495 -23.56 -0.35 6.40
CA SER A 495 -24.51 0.35 7.28
C SER A 495 -24.22 0.23 8.78
N CYS A 496 -23.12 -0.45 9.15
CA CYS A 496 -22.72 -0.62 10.55
C CYS A 496 -22.28 0.72 11.14
N MET A 497 -22.81 1.08 12.31
CA MET A 497 -22.40 2.30 13.01
C MET A 497 -21.98 1.97 14.45
N LEU A 498 -20.93 2.63 14.91
CA LEU A 498 -20.47 2.60 16.29
C LEU A 498 -20.63 3.99 16.92
N GLN A 499 -21.22 4.04 18.11
CA GLN A 499 -21.24 5.20 18.97
C GLN A 499 -20.11 5.12 19.99
N PHE A 500 -19.15 6.04 19.90
CA PHE A 500 -18.01 6.12 20.80
C PHE A 500 -17.52 7.56 20.91
N SER A 501 -16.68 7.82 21.91
CA SER A 501 -15.85 9.02 21.96
C SER A 501 -14.39 8.64 22.05
N LEU A 502 -13.55 9.40 21.34
CA LEU A 502 -12.12 9.18 21.27
C LEU A 502 -11.39 10.47 21.62
N VAL A 503 -10.37 10.39 22.45
CA VAL A 503 -9.47 11.51 22.75
C VAL A 503 -8.04 11.02 22.72
N PHE A 504 -7.19 11.81 22.08
CA PHE A 504 -5.76 11.59 22.05
C PHE A 504 -5.02 12.90 22.33
N GLY A 505 -3.98 12.83 23.16
CA GLY A 505 -3.17 13.99 23.53
C GLY A 505 -2.10 13.63 24.56
N LEU A 506 -1.43 14.64 25.13
CA LEU A 506 -0.44 14.40 26.18
C LEU A 506 -1.11 13.80 27.41
N ASP A 507 -0.46 12.82 28.04
CA ASP A 507 -1.02 12.10 29.21
C ASP A 507 -1.46 13.07 30.32
N LYS A 508 -0.66 14.10 30.60
CA LYS A 508 -0.97 15.15 31.60
C LYS A 508 -2.23 15.96 31.27
N GLU A 509 -2.60 16.09 30.00
CA GLU A 509 -3.78 16.84 29.55
C GLU A 509 -5.01 15.93 29.55
N VAL A 510 -4.92 14.78 28.90
CA VAL A 510 -6.04 13.82 28.80
C VAL A 510 -6.45 13.28 30.17
N ASN A 511 -5.52 13.10 31.11
CA ASN A 511 -5.84 12.69 32.49
C ASN A 511 -6.74 13.68 33.23
N THR A 512 -6.70 14.97 32.87
CA THR A 512 -7.54 15.99 33.54
C THR A 512 -8.95 16.06 32.94
N MET A 513 -9.17 15.46 31.79
CA MET A 513 -10.47 15.44 31.12
C MET A 513 -11.42 14.46 31.82
N GLY A 514 -12.66 14.90 32.02
CA GLY A 514 -13.75 14.06 32.50
C GLY A 514 -14.20 13.06 31.45
N ARG A 515 -15.07 12.12 31.86
CA ARG A 515 -15.78 11.20 30.96
C ARG A 515 -17.26 11.52 30.99
N LYS A 516 -17.88 11.61 29.83
CA LYS A 516 -19.32 11.89 29.72
C LYS A 516 -20.09 10.59 29.95
N ARG A 517 -20.77 10.49 31.10
CA ARG A 517 -21.77 9.44 31.32
C ARG A 517 -22.97 9.70 30.41
N ARG A 518 -23.39 8.70 29.65
CA ARG A 518 -24.59 8.83 28.82
C ARG A 518 -25.85 8.72 29.67
N LYS A 519 -26.89 9.46 29.26
CA LYS A 519 -28.28 9.12 29.59
C LYS A 519 -28.80 8.26 28.44
N ILE A 520 -29.27 7.05 28.71
CA ILE A 520 -29.84 6.16 27.69
C ILE A 520 -30.96 6.91 26.95
N PRO A 521 -30.81 7.22 25.65
CA PRO A 521 -31.84 7.89 24.90
C PRO A 521 -33.02 6.94 24.71
N LYS A 522 -34.24 7.44 24.87
CA LYS A 522 -35.41 6.66 24.43
C LYS A 522 -35.42 6.62 22.91
N LEU A 523 -35.19 5.44 22.34
CA LEU A 523 -35.35 5.20 20.91
C LEU A 523 -36.77 5.58 20.48
N ARG A 524 -36.88 6.27 19.34
CA ARG A 524 -38.17 6.57 18.70
C ARG A 524 -38.20 5.86 17.36
N PRO A 525 -39.31 5.18 17.02
CA PRO A 525 -39.44 4.57 15.70
C PRO A 525 -39.50 5.68 14.64
N TYR A 526 -38.72 5.52 13.57
CA TYR A 526 -38.78 6.34 12.36
C TYR A 526 -38.98 5.42 11.16
N THR A 527 -39.63 5.94 10.12
CA THR A 527 -39.80 5.24 8.85
C THR A 527 -39.05 6.02 7.77
N LEU A 528 -38.10 5.37 7.10
CA LEU A 528 -37.46 5.89 5.91
C LEU A 528 -38.29 5.50 4.69
N TYR A 529 -38.66 6.47 3.87
CA TYR A 529 -39.21 6.22 2.54
C TYR A 529 -38.13 6.52 1.51
N ALA A 530 -37.70 5.50 0.79
CA ALA A 530 -36.79 5.63 -0.35
C ALA A 530 -37.57 5.32 -1.63
N ASN A 531 -37.76 6.33 -2.48
CA ASN A 531 -38.39 6.17 -3.79
C ASN A 531 -37.30 6.08 -4.85
N ILE A 532 -37.27 4.96 -5.57
CA ILE A 532 -36.28 4.67 -6.60
C ILE A 532 -36.99 4.69 -7.94
N PHE A 533 -36.53 5.55 -8.85
CA PHE A 533 -37.26 5.90 -10.07
C PHE A 533 -36.62 5.43 -11.36
N ALA A 534 -35.29 5.32 -11.41
CA ALA A 534 -34.55 4.80 -12.57
C ALA A 534 -33.08 4.61 -12.18
N ALA A 535 -32.41 3.70 -12.87
CA ALA A 535 -30.95 3.72 -13.03
C ALA A 535 -30.63 3.63 -14.53
N THR A 536 -29.57 4.30 -14.97
CA THR A 536 -29.19 4.34 -16.39
C THR A 536 -27.70 4.15 -16.57
N GLY A 537 -27.31 3.53 -17.68
CA GLY A 537 -25.89 3.35 -18.03
C GLY A 537 -25.18 2.32 -17.17
N LEU A 538 -25.89 1.27 -16.73
CA LEU A 538 -25.27 0.16 -16.01
C LEU A 538 -24.36 -0.64 -16.95
N SER A 539 -23.29 -1.20 -16.40
CA SER A 539 -22.39 -2.09 -17.15
C SER A 539 -23.04 -3.46 -17.37
N PRO A 540 -22.81 -4.10 -18.53
CA PRO A 540 -23.14 -5.50 -18.74
C PRO A 540 -22.52 -6.37 -17.64
N ALA A 541 -23.33 -7.26 -17.06
CA ALA A 541 -22.89 -8.20 -16.03
C ALA A 541 -23.13 -9.67 -16.42
N ASN A 542 -23.94 -9.90 -17.45
CA ASN A 542 -24.34 -11.23 -17.92
C ASN A 542 -23.78 -11.50 -19.32
N ASP A 543 -23.69 -12.79 -19.69
CA ASP A 543 -23.19 -13.26 -21.00
C ASP A 543 -24.00 -12.74 -22.19
N ASN A 544 -25.23 -12.26 -21.96
CA ASN A 544 -26.10 -11.66 -22.96
C ASN A 544 -25.83 -10.16 -23.22
N GLY A 545 -24.81 -9.58 -22.59
CA GLY A 545 -24.47 -8.16 -22.74
C GLY A 545 -25.41 -7.22 -21.98
N LEU A 546 -26.25 -7.73 -21.08
CA LEU A 546 -27.16 -6.98 -20.22
C LEU A 546 -26.83 -7.23 -18.74
N ALA A 547 -27.65 -6.73 -17.83
CA ALA A 547 -27.53 -6.96 -16.39
C ALA A 547 -28.91 -7.23 -15.78
N ASP A 548 -28.93 -7.80 -14.57
CA ASP A 548 -30.15 -7.99 -13.77
C ASP A 548 -30.14 -7.07 -12.54
N PRO A 549 -30.30 -5.75 -12.73
CA PRO A 549 -30.16 -4.79 -11.64
C PRO A 549 -31.28 -4.86 -10.60
N TYR A 550 -30.89 -4.56 -9.37
CA TYR A 550 -31.77 -4.24 -8.26
C TYR A 550 -31.10 -3.15 -7.43
N VAL A 551 -31.89 -2.37 -6.67
CA VAL A 551 -31.33 -1.42 -5.72
C VAL A 551 -31.56 -1.91 -4.30
N ARG A 552 -30.54 -1.73 -3.48
CA ARG A 552 -30.53 -2.04 -2.06
C ARG A 552 -30.46 -0.74 -1.28
N VAL A 553 -31.34 -0.55 -0.31
CA VAL A 553 -31.34 0.59 0.60
C VAL A 553 -31.07 0.08 2.00
N SER A 554 -29.98 0.55 2.61
CA SER A 554 -29.57 0.16 3.95
C SER A 554 -29.48 1.39 4.84
N LEU A 555 -30.14 1.37 5.99
CA LEU A 555 -30.05 2.41 7.02
C LEU A 555 -30.03 1.77 8.40
N ALA A 556 -29.02 2.10 9.21
CA ALA A 556 -28.94 1.67 10.61
C ALA A 556 -29.10 0.14 10.80
N GLY A 557 -28.58 -0.67 9.87
CA GLY A 557 -28.71 -2.12 9.91
C GLY A 557 -29.92 -2.73 9.23
N VAL A 558 -30.94 -1.94 8.93
CA VAL A 558 -32.11 -2.41 8.20
C VAL A 558 -31.82 -2.27 6.71
N THR A 559 -31.98 -3.36 5.98
CA THR A 559 -31.75 -3.40 4.54
C THR A 559 -32.99 -3.91 3.83
N GLU A 560 -33.48 -3.13 2.87
CA GLU A 560 -34.53 -3.52 1.95
C GLU A 560 -33.98 -3.51 0.52
N ARG A 561 -34.59 -4.28 -0.37
CA ARG A 561 -34.21 -4.30 -1.79
C ARG A 561 -35.42 -4.20 -2.71
N THR A 562 -35.23 -3.57 -3.86
CA THR A 562 -36.22 -3.61 -4.94
C THR A 562 -36.28 -5.02 -5.53
N GLN A 563 -37.31 -5.26 -6.33
CA GLN A 563 -37.30 -6.41 -7.23
C GLN A 563 -36.15 -6.27 -8.23
N THR A 564 -35.65 -7.42 -8.68
CA THR A 564 -34.69 -7.49 -9.77
C THR A 564 -35.39 -7.25 -11.10
N ILE A 565 -34.83 -6.37 -11.92
CA ILE A 565 -35.29 -6.15 -13.30
C ILE A 565 -34.35 -6.94 -14.20
N GLU A 566 -34.86 -7.95 -14.88
CA GLU A 566 -34.05 -8.83 -15.72
C GLU A 566 -33.63 -8.15 -17.02
N ALA A 567 -32.41 -8.45 -17.48
CA ALA A 567 -31.89 -8.10 -18.79
C ALA A 567 -32.06 -6.60 -19.16
N SER A 568 -31.65 -5.70 -18.26
CA SER A 568 -31.71 -4.25 -18.50
C SER A 568 -30.46 -3.53 -17.99
N LEU A 569 -29.95 -2.61 -18.79
CA LEU A 569 -28.92 -1.64 -18.37
C LEU A 569 -29.53 -0.28 -17.96
N ASN A 570 -30.84 -0.12 -18.16
CA ASN A 570 -31.60 1.09 -17.88
C ASN A 570 -32.94 0.74 -17.20
N PRO A 571 -32.92 0.13 -16.00
CA PRO A 571 -34.14 -0.18 -15.26
C PRO A 571 -34.90 1.10 -14.90
N MET A 572 -36.21 1.09 -15.12
CA MET A 572 -37.15 2.16 -14.79
C MET A 572 -38.06 1.72 -13.64
#